data_AF-A0A7S1RHG6-F1
#
_entry.id   AF-A0A7S1RHG6-F1
#
_cell.length_a   1.000
_cell.length_b   1.000
_cell.length_c   1.000
_cell.angle_alpha   90.00
_cell.angle_beta   90.00
_cell.angle_gamma   90.00
#
_symmetry.space_group_name_H-M   'P 1'
#
loop_
_entity.id
_entity.type
_entity.pdbx_description
1 polymer ?
#
loop_
_entity_poly.entity_id
_entity_poly.type
_entity_poly.pdbx_seq_one_letter_code
_entity_poly.pdbx_strand_id
1 'polypeptide(L)'
;CEHGRSKYFCPQCLGCEHGRRKVNCVKCRPCPHGKLKGNCARCNGCPHGKRRSACSHCNPCPHGKLLSRCSQCSGCPHGKLKHTCRDCKGAPRGRPPSALGICEAFQNGKRKCADGGGCERGTARCK
;
A
#
# COMPACT_ATOMS: atom_id res chain seq x y z
N CYS A 1 -3.53 -15.85 6.87
CA CYS A 1 -4.72 -16.47 7.49
C CYS A 1 -5.46 -17.23 6.40
N GLU A 2 -6.31 -18.17 6.76
CA GLU A 2 -7.06 -19.01 5.80
C GLU A 2 -7.87 -18.19 4.79
N HIS A 3 -8.17 -16.93 5.12
CA HIS A 3 -8.81 -15.94 4.25
C HIS A 3 -7.90 -15.33 3.15
N GLY A 4 -6.75 -15.92 2.84
CA GLY A 4 -5.84 -15.45 1.78
C GLY A 4 -5.20 -14.06 2.01
N ARG A 5 -5.28 -13.53 3.24
CA ARG A 5 -4.69 -12.22 3.62
C ARG A 5 -3.72 -12.38 4.78
N SER A 6 -2.77 -11.45 4.91
CA SER A 6 -1.94 -11.35 6.11
C SER A 6 -2.84 -11.11 7.34
N LYS A 7 -2.56 -11.82 8.45
CA LYS A 7 -3.37 -11.79 9.69
C LYS A 7 -3.64 -10.35 10.16
N TYR A 8 -2.64 -9.49 10.07
CA TYR A 8 -2.69 -8.06 10.45
C TYR A 8 -3.64 -7.19 9.62
N PHE A 9 -4.00 -7.65 8.42
CA PHE A 9 -4.84 -6.94 7.46
C PHE A 9 -6.16 -7.65 7.16
N CYS A 10 -6.41 -8.80 7.79
CA CYS A 10 -7.63 -9.55 7.55
C CYS A 10 -8.80 -8.96 8.37
N PRO A 11 -9.86 -8.46 7.73
CA PRO A 11 -11.02 -7.94 8.44
C PRO A 11 -11.77 -9.03 9.22
N GLN A 12 -11.73 -10.28 8.75
CA GLN A 12 -12.31 -11.41 9.48
C GLN A 12 -11.48 -11.81 10.71
N CYS A 13 -10.17 -11.51 10.75
CA CYS A 13 -9.33 -11.83 11.92
C CYS A 13 -9.17 -10.68 12.91
N LEU A 14 -9.10 -9.43 12.45
CA LEU A 14 -8.81 -8.24 13.28
C LEU A 14 -9.72 -7.03 12.97
N GLY A 15 -10.80 -7.27 12.21
CA GLY A 15 -11.85 -6.27 12.00
C GLY A 15 -12.69 -6.07 13.26
N CYS A 16 -13.54 -5.05 13.20
CA CYS A 16 -14.65 -4.86 14.12
C CYS A 16 -15.96 -4.95 13.32
N GLU A 17 -17.09 -5.06 14.03
CA GLU A 17 -18.44 -5.04 13.48
C GLU A 17 -18.73 -3.85 12.54
N HIS A 18 -17.96 -2.76 12.67
CA HIS A 18 -18.06 -1.57 11.83
C HIS A 18 -17.34 -1.69 10.48
N GLY A 19 -16.90 -2.89 10.07
CA GLY A 19 -16.23 -3.13 8.78
C GLY A 19 -14.83 -2.49 8.67
N ARG A 20 -14.24 -2.05 9.79
CA ARG A 20 -12.89 -1.45 9.85
C ARG A 20 -11.99 -2.24 10.79
N ARG A 21 -10.67 -2.12 10.65
CA ARG A 21 -9.73 -2.66 11.62
C ARG A 21 -9.94 -1.97 12.98
N LYS A 22 -9.99 -2.72 14.09
CA LYS A 22 -10.29 -2.17 15.44
C LYS A 22 -9.41 -0.95 15.79
N VAL A 23 -8.13 -0.98 15.42
CA VAL A 23 -7.19 0.13 15.66
C VAL A 23 -7.46 1.39 14.83
N ASN A 24 -8.17 1.28 13.70
CA ASN A 24 -8.50 2.37 12.79
C ASN A 24 -9.98 2.78 12.85
N CYS A 25 -10.78 2.14 13.71
CA CYS A 25 -12.21 2.42 13.83
C CYS A 25 -12.46 3.57 14.81
N VAL A 26 -13.15 4.62 14.37
CA VAL A 26 -13.52 5.76 15.22
C VAL A 26 -14.50 5.35 16.30
N LYS A 27 -15.45 4.44 15.99
CA LYS A 27 -16.41 3.92 16.97
C LYS A 27 -15.73 3.06 18.05
N CYS A 28 -14.70 2.29 17.69
CA CYS A 28 -13.97 1.46 18.67
C CYS A 28 -12.87 2.22 19.43
N ARG A 29 -12.29 3.27 18.84
CA ARG A 29 -11.23 4.08 19.46
C ARG A 29 -11.51 5.57 19.23
N PRO A 30 -12.62 6.09 19.78
CA PRO A 30 -12.98 7.48 19.61
C PRO A 30 -11.96 8.35 20.34
N CYS A 31 -11.71 9.53 19.78
CA CYS A 31 -11.17 10.64 20.55
C CYS A 31 -12.34 11.55 20.97
N PRO A 32 -12.17 12.37 22.03
CA PRO A 32 -13.21 13.30 22.49
C PRO A 32 -13.62 14.35 21.43
N HIS A 33 -12.89 14.43 20.32
CA HIS A 33 -13.15 15.35 19.21
C HIS A 33 -13.84 14.66 18.01
N GLY A 34 -14.45 13.49 18.21
CA GLY A 34 -15.20 12.77 17.16
C GLY A 34 -14.35 12.18 16.04
N LYS A 35 -13.02 12.10 16.22
CA LYS A 35 -12.06 11.55 15.24
C LYS A 35 -11.33 10.36 15.83
N LEU A 36 -10.63 9.59 15.00
CA LEU A 36 -9.70 8.57 15.52
C LEU A 36 -8.63 9.27 16.38
N LYS A 37 -8.16 8.68 17.48
CA LYS A 37 -7.11 9.29 18.32
C LYS A 37 -5.89 9.74 17.50
N GLY A 38 -5.30 8.83 16.72
CA GLY A 38 -4.19 9.16 15.79
C GLY A 38 -4.58 10.15 14.67
N ASN A 39 -5.86 10.09 14.27
CA ASN A 39 -6.65 11.06 13.48
C ASN A 39 -6.59 12.54 13.88
N CYS A 40 -6.47 12.78 15.18
CA CYS A 40 -6.94 14.03 15.73
C CYS A 40 -5.83 15.06 15.82
N ALA A 41 -5.98 16.19 15.11
CA ALA A 41 -5.05 17.31 15.21
C ALA A 41 -5.04 17.95 16.60
N ARG A 42 -6.15 17.90 17.36
CA ARG A 42 -6.17 18.36 18.75
C ARG A 42 -5.44 17.42 19.70
N CYS A 43 -5.44 16.10 19.45
CA CYS A 43 -4.73 15.13 20.29
C CYS A 43 -3.26 14.92 19.89
N ASN A 44 -2.95 15.03 18.59
CA ASN A 44 -1.62 14.76 18.02
C ASN A 44 -1.06 15.98 17.27
N GLY A 45 -1.55 17.17 17.62
CA GLY A 45 -1.10 18.45 17.08
C GLY A 45 0.28 18.81 17.61
N CYS A 46 0.93 19.70 16.88
CA CYS A 46 2.07 20.47 17.37
C CYS A 46 1.65 21.94 17.55
N PRO A 47 2.42 22.75 18.30
CA PRO A 47 2.15 24.19 18.44
C PRO A 47 2.07 24.95 17.11
N HIS A 48 2.63 24.40 16.03
CA HIS A 48 2.59 24.99 14.69
C HIS A 48 1.24 24.78 13.94
N GLY A 49 0.17 24.42 14.64
CA GLY A 49 -1.18 24.25 14.08
C GLY A 49 -1.36 23.05 13.15
N LYS A 50 -0.37 22.16 13.04
CA LYS A 50 -0.40 20.95 12.19
C LYS A 50 -0.31 19.69 13.05
N ARG A 51 -0.65 18.52 12.48
CA ARG A 51 -0.32 17.25 13.16
C ARG A 51 1.20 17.12 13.23
N ARG A 52 1.74 16.64 14.37
CA ARG A 52 3.19 16.40 14.57
C ARG A 52 3.84 15.70 13.38
N SER A 53 3.26 14.60 12.90
CA SER A 53 3.78 13.80 11.78
C SER A 53 3.75 14.52 10.42
N ALA A 54 2.97 15.59 10.28
CA ALA A 54 2.85 16.37 9.05
C ALA A 54 3.52 17.76 9.16
N CYS A 55 4.11 18.09 10.30
CA CYS A 55 4.72 19.37 10.54
C CYS A 55 6.20 19.35 10.15
N SER A 56 6.59 20.21 9.20
CA SER A 56 7.97 20.38 8.75
C SER A 56 8.89 20.91 9.84
N HIS A 57 8.38 21.68 10.80
CA HIS A 57 9.17 22.14 11.96
C HIS A 57 9.40 21.03 12.99
N CYS A 58 8.49 20.06 13.11
CA CYS A 58 8.65 18.94 14.05
C CYS A 58 9.39 17.74 13.43
N ASN A 59 9.29 17.57 12.11
CA ASN A 59 9.98 16.53 11.36
C ASN A 59 10.73 17.15 10.18
N PRO A 60 11.69 18.05 10.45
CA PRO A 60 12.48 18.67 9.41
C PRO A 60 13.35 17.60 8.74
N CYS A 61 13.61 17.80 7.46
CA CYS A 61 14.67 17.11 6.76
C CYS A 61 15.71 18.16 6.31
N PRO A 62 16.99 17.78 6.18
CA PRO A 62 18.07 18.70 5.80
C PRO A 62 17.84 19.40 4.45
N HIS A 63 16.95 18.87 3.60
CA HIS A 63 16.61 19.41 2.28
C HIS A 63 15.46 20.43 2.32
N GLY A 64 15.13 21.00 3.48
CA GLY A 64 14.08 22.02 3.65
C GLY A 64 12.65 21.51 3.45
N LYS A 65 12.44 20.18 3.42
CA LYS A 65 11.14 19.54 3.24
C LYS A 65 10.76 18.74 4.49
N LEU A 66 9.47 18.40 4.62
CA LEU A 66 9.04 17.40 5.61
C LEU A 66 9.74 16.07 5.32
N LEU A 67 10.33 15.43 6.34
CA LEU A 67 11.06 14.16 6.20
C LEU A 67 10.32 13.13 5.32
N SER A 68 9.04 12.91 5.61
CA SER A 68 8.19 11.94 4.90
C SER A 68 7.84 12.32 3.45
N ARG A 69 8.08 13.59 3.07
CA ARG A 69 7.86 14.12 1.71
C ARG A 69 9.16 14.38 0.97
N CYS A 70 10.30 14.12 1.58
CA CYS A 70 11.58 14.26 0.92
C CYS A 70 11.91 12.98 0.14
N SER A 71 12.04 13.08 -1.18
CA SER A 71 12.46 11.95 -2.01
C SER A 71 13.91 11.52 -1.72
N GLN A 72 14.76 12.43 -1.27
CA GLN A 72 16.14 12.09 -0.91
C GLN A 72 16.21 11.30 0.41
N CYS A 73 15.29 11.55 1.36
CA CYS A 73 15.28 10.85 2.66
C CYS A 73 14.33 9.63 2.71
N SER A 74 13.20 9.70 2.01
CA SER A 74 12.11 8.71 2.08
C SER A 74 11.65 8.24 0.70
N GLY A 75 12.42 8.54 -0.34
CA GLY A 75 12.13 8.11 -1.70
C GLY A 75 12.42 6.63 -1.94
N CYS A 76 12.07 6.21 -3.15
CA CYS A 76 12.55 4.97 -3.76
C CYS A 76 13.84 5.23 -4.55
N PRO A 77 14.57 4.19 -4.96
CA PRO A 77 15.74 4.33 -5.84
C PRO A 77 15.47 5.09 -7.16
N HIS A 78 14.21 5.21 -7.58
CA HIS A 78 13.82 5.96 -8.78
C HIS A 78 13.72 7.49 -8.55
N GLY A 79 14.24 8.03 -7.44
CA GLY A 79 14.24 9.46 -7.14
C GLY A 79 12.87 10.08 -6.81
N LYS A 80 11.82 9.26 -6.66
CA LYS A 80 10.44 9.68 -6.34
C LYS A 80 10.02 9.14 -4.97
N LEU A 81 8.95 9.67 -4.38
CA LEU A 81 8.41 9.07 -3.15
C LEU A 81 7.84 7.68 -3.45
N LYS A 82 8.02 6.71 -2.55
CA LYS A 82 7.53 5.32 -2.74
C LYS A 82 6.04 5.27 -3.11
N HIS A 83 5.25 6.16 -2.49
CA HIS A 83 3.81 6.26 -2.70
C HIS A 83 3.41 7.16 -3.88
N THR A 84 4.34 7.70 -4.66
CA THR A 84 4.07 8.42 -5.93
C THR A 84 4.77 7.79 -7.12
N CYS A 85 5.79 6.96 -6.88
CA CYS A 85 6.51 6.25 -7.93
C CYS A 85 5.61 5.19 -8.59
N ARG A 86 5.43 5.30 -9.91
CA ARG A 86 4.62 4.36 -10.68
C ARG A 86 5.25 2.97 -10.72
N ASP A 87 6.57 2.90 -10.82
CA ASP A 87 7.34 1.65 -10.83
C ASP A 87 7.23 0.91 -9.49
N CYS A 88 7.18 1.64 -8.36
CA CYS A 88 6.95 1.03 -7.05
C CYS A 88 5.49 0.66 -6.78
N LYS A 89 4.53 1.37 -7.39
CA LYS A 89 3.09 1.06 -7.27
C LYS A 89 2.64 -0.06 -8.21
N GLY A 90 3.31 -0.22 -9.34
CA GLY A 90 2.94 -1.13 -10.42
C GLY A 90 3.28 -2.58 -10.15
N ALA A 91 4.14 -2.88 -9.17
CA ALA A 91 4.36 -4.25 -8.73
C ALA A 91 3.11 -4.75 -7.98
N PRO A 92 2.36 -5.75 -8.51
CA PRO A 92 1.29 -6.34 -7.75
C PRO A 92 1.90 -7.04 -6.54
N ARG A 93 1.50 -6.61 -5.34
CA ARG A 93 1.91 -7.26 -4.09
C ARG A 93 1.50 -8.73 -4.13
N GLY A 94 2.45 -9.62 -4.41
CA GLY A 94 2.26 -11.07 -4.34
C GLY A 94 1.37 -11.67 -5.42
N ARG A 95 1.15 -11.01 -6.57
CA ARG A 95 0.55 -11.69 -7.73
C ARG A 95 1.70 -12.17 -8.60
N PRO A 96 2.02 -13.48 -8.61
CA PRO A 96 2.98 -13.98 -9.58
C PRO A 96 2.45 -13.64 -10.98
N PRO A 97 3.32 -13.32 -11.94
CA PRO A 97 2.94 -13.06 -13.33
C PRO A 97 2.01 -14.15 -13.89
N SER A 98 2.23 -15.39 -13.46
CA SER A 98 1.39 -16.59 -13.62
C SER A 98 -0.12 -16.40 -13.38
N ALA A 99 -0.53 -15.55 -12.44
CA ALA A 99 -1.93 -15.36 -12.09
C ALA A 99 -2.63 -14.33 -12.98
N LEU A 100 -1.88 -13.53 -13.75
CA LEU A 100 -2.42 -12.54 -14.69
C LEU A 100 -2.99 -13.18 -15.97
N GLY A 101 -2.88 -14.50 -16.15
CA GLY A 101 -3.38 -15.20 -17.33
C GLY A 101 -2.66 -14.75 -18.61
N ILE A 102 -1.41 -14.30 -18.46
CA ILE A 102 -0.58 -13.79 -19.55
C ILE A 102 0.41 -14.89 -19.96
N CYS A 103 0.64 -14.96 -21.26
CA CYS A 103 1.62 -15.86 -21.85
C CYS A 103 3.03 -15.28 -21.73
N GLU A 104 3.84 -15.81 -20.82
CA GLU A 104 5.15 -15.22 -20.47
C GLU A 104 6.34 -16.17 -20.69
N ALA A 105 6.11 -17.48 -20.83
CA ALA A 105 7.17 -18.47 -21.04
C ALA A 105 7.23 -18.94 -22.50
N PHE A 106 8.39 -18.79 -23.14
CA PHE A 106 8.73 -19.45 -24.41
C PHE A 106 9.41 -20.78 -24.10
N GLN A 107 8.69 -21.89 -24.28
CA GLN A 107 9.27 -23.23 -24.21
C GLN A 107 9.04 -23.92 -25.55
N ASN A 108 10.11 -24.48 -26.13
CA ASN A 108 10.07 -25.24 -27.39
C ASN A 108 9.39 -24.46 -28.53
N GLY A 109 9.77 -23.20 -28.71
CA GLY A 109 9.26 -22.33 -29.79
C GLY A 109 7.80 -21.91 -29.66
N LYS A 110 7.12 -22.23 -28.55
CA LYS A 110 5.71 -21.88 -28.31
C LYS A 110 5.56 -21.10 -27.00
N ARG A 111 4.75 -20.04 -27.04
CA ARG A 111 4.30 -19.34 -25.82
C ARG A 111 3.36 -20.25 -25.05
N LYS A 112 3.60 -20.39 -23.74
CA LYS A 112 2.77 -21.15 -22.81
C LYS A 112 2.40 -20.31 -21.59
N CYS A 113 1.29 -20.70 -20.98
CA CYS A 113 0.84 -20.20 -19.71
C CYS A 113 1.59 -20.86 -18.56
N ALA A 114 1.68 -20.18 -17.43
CA ALA A 114 2.32 -20.74 -16.24
C ALA A 114 1.64 -22.02 -15.71
N ASP A 115 0.35 -22.21 -16.00
CA ASP A 115 -0.42 -23.42 -15.68
C ASP A 115 -0.22 -24.57 -16.70
N GLY A 116 0.67 -24.39 -17.69
CA GLY A 116 0.87 -25.35 -18.79
C GLY A 116 -0.17 -25.26 -19.91
N GLY A 117 -1.21 -24.43 -19.75
CA GLY A 117 -2.21 -24.11 -20.77
C GLY A 117 -1.65 -23.43 -22.02
N GLY A 118 -2.39 -23.56 -23.13
CA GLY A 118 -2.04 -22.94 -24.41
C GLY A 118 -2.45 -21.47 -24.49
N CYS A 119 -1.72 -20.69 -25.28
CA CYS A 119 -2.07 -19.29 -25.57
C CYS A 119 -3.11 -19.20 -26.69
N GLU A 120 -4.05 -18.27 -26.56
CA GLU A 120 -5.00 -17.95 -27.63
C GLU A 120 -4.25 -17.30 -28.81
N ARG A 121 -4.58 -17.72 -30.04
CA ARG A 121 -3.88 -17.25 -31.25
C ARG A 121 -4.17 -15.76 -31.46
N GLY A 122 -3.12 -14.94 -31.52
CA GLY A 122 -3.22 -13.50 -31.75
C GLY A 122 -3.35 -12.65 -30.48
N THR A 123 -3.41 -13.26 -29.29
CA THR A 123 -3.41 -12.52 -28.01
C THR A 123 -2.30 -13.00 -27.09
N ALA A 124 -1.95 -12.19 -26.09
CA ALA A 124 -1.06 -12.60 -25.01
C ALA A 124 -1.82 -13.29 -23.87
N ARG A 125 -3.03 -13.83 -24.12
CA ARG A 125 -3.92 -14.39 -23.10
C ARG A 125 -3.92 -15.91 -23.12
N CYS A 126 -3.94 -16.49 -21.93
CA CYS A 126 -4.15 -17.93 -21.73
C CYS A 126 -5.56 -18.36 -22.14
N LYS A 127 -5.65 -19.54 -22.76
CA LYS A 127 -6.92 -20.25 -22.96
C LYS A 127 -7.48 -20.79 -21.65
#